data_AF-B0EPX3-F1
#
_entry.id   AF-B0EPX3-F1
#
_cell.length_a   1.000
_cell.length_b   1.000
_cell.length_c   1.000
_cell.angle_alpha   90.00
_cell.angle_beta   90.00
_cell.angle_gamma   90.00
#
_symmetry.space_group_name_H-M   'P 1'
#
loop_
_entity.id
_entity.type
_entity.pdbx_description
1 polymer ?
#
loop_
_entity_poly.entity_id
_entity_poly.type
_entity_poly.pdbx_seq_one_letter_code
_entity_poly.pdbx_strand_id
1 'polypeptide(L)'
;MLLTLERQTSSSTEFINEKEVCVVVKQSIFTLTITSPHRIDGTIDCELVYDMDDLKPVGYVSQNPLSFKVQQITSNTINIECKLAVLSSQHEDLLFRVHVKLLLGDSVIGSIYSHPIKSTSKADSHRKTKLNKSCSETKPKKLSKVKKESKKFASTLILPQERSLEIEIIKANRDLIQKLNDNLNRQNEKTKTLNGSISELIWKLSQYDYNQHVQMICEVLTLFTPEQLEVLQEIASIFQSACPIQNTQEQPYVPYQEMNAYWNPNFEESFM
;
A
#
# COMPACT_ATOMS: atom_id res chain seq x y z
N MET A 1 6.88 3.32 19.54
CA MET A 1 6.89 2.51 18.30
C MET A 1 6.68 3.43 17.11
N LEU A 2 7.47 3.28 16.04
CA LEU A 2 7.34 4.11 14.84
C LEU A 2 6.23 3.53 13.95
N LEU A 3 5.19 4.32 13.68
CA LEU A 3 4.14 4.02 12.72
C LEU A 3 4.35 4.91 11.49
N THR A 4 4.09 4.39 10.30
CA THR A 4 4.17 5.12 9.04
C THR A 4 2.88 4.96 8.26
N LEU A 5 2.36 6.08 7.74
CA LEU A 5 1.18 6.08 6.88
C LEU A 5 1.64 5.81 5.46
N GLU A 6 1.39 4.60 4.99
CA GLU A 6 1.78 4.18 3.64
C GLU A 6 0.79 4.70 2.61
N ARG A 7 -0.51 4.63 2.91
CA ARG A 7 -1.57 4.99 1.97
C ARG A 7 -2.78 5.58 2.68
N GLN A 8 -3.39 6.56 2.04
CA GLN A 8 -4.69 7.11 2.39
C GLN A 8 -5.55 7.19 1.13
N THR A 9 -6.71 6.53 1.13
CA THR A 9 -7.65 6.66 0.02
C THR A 9 -8.54 7.88 0.20
N SER A 10 -8.91 8.49 -0.92
CA SER A 10 -9.76 9.67 -0.97
C SER A 10 -10.63 9.64 -2.23
N SER A 11 -11.71 10.42 -2.25
CA SER A 11 -12.54 10.58 -3.46
C SER A 11 -11.84 11.45 -4.49
N SER A 12 -11.09 12.45 -4.04
CA SER A 12 -10.24 13.30 -4.84
C SER A 12 -9.14 13.90 -3.97
N THR A 13 -8.21 14.57 -4.60
CA THR A 13 -7.14 15.31 -3.92
C THR A 13 -7.18 16.76 -4.41
N GLU A 14 -7.12 17.70 -3.48
CA GLU A 14 -7.05 19.13 -3.74
C GLU A 14 -5.74 19.69 -3.20
N PHE A 15 -5.21 20.76 -3.81
CA PHE A 15 -4.09 21.51 -3.25
C PHE A 15 -4.62 22.82 -2.68
N ILE A 16 -4.45 23.01 -1.36
CA ILE A 16 -4.84 24.22 -0.63
C ILE A 16 -3.57 24.79 0.00
N ASN A 17 -3.18 26.00 -0.38
CA ASN A 17 -1.97 26.67 0.14
C ASN A 17 -0.71 25.78 0.07
N GLU A 18 -0.48 25.17 -1.10
CA GLU A 18 0.66 24.25 -1.37
C GLU A 18 0.66 22.95 -0.55
N LYS A 19 -0.37 22.71 0.28
CA LYS A 19 -0.57 21.45 0.98
C LYS A 19 -1.56 20.56 0.21
N GLU A 20 -1.20 19.29 0.09
CA GLU A 20 -2.08 18.26 -0.44
C GLU A 20 -3.16 17.92 0.58
N VAL A 21 -4.43 17.99 0.17
CA VAL A 21 -5.60 17.74 1.00
C VAL A 21 -6.46 16.65 0.36
N CYS A 22 -6.74 15.61 1.13
CA CYS A 22 -7.58 14.50 0.72
C CYS A 22 -9.06 14.85 0.89
N VAL A 23 -9.84 14.79 -0.19
CA VAL A 23 -11.29 15.00 -0.14
C VAL A 23 -11.98 13.68 0.15
N VAL A 24 -12.71 13.62 1.25
CA VAL A 24 -13.45 12.43 1.70
C VAL A 24 -14.94 12.73 1.74
N VAL A 25 -15.72 11.83 1.16
CA VAL A 25 -17.18 11.95 1.15
C VAL A 25 -17.74 11.46 2.49
N LYS A 26 -18.52 12.30 3.16
CA LYS A 26 -19.29 11.97 4.38
C LYS A 26 -20.08 10.68 4.14
N GLN A 27 -20.14 9.83 5.15
CA GLN A 27 -20.82 8.54 5.11
C GLN A 27 -20.25 7.52 4.10
N SER A 28 -19.16 7.84 3.41
CA SER A 28 -18.42 6.90 2.56
C SER A 28 -17.21 6.34 3.32
N ILE A 29 -16.82 5.12 2.95
CA ILE A 29 -15.64 4.46 3.53
C ILE A 29 -14.41 4.96 2.77
N PHE A 30 -13.40 5.34 3.52
CA PHE A 30 -12.04 5.56 3.04
C PHE A 30 -11.08 4.75 3.92
N THR A 31 -9.88 4.48 3.44
CA THR A 31 -8.96 3.52 4.06
C THR A 31 -7.63 4.18 4.34
N LEU A 32 -7.11 3.96 5.53
CA LEU A 32 -5.74 4.29 5.92
C LEU A 32 -4.95 2.99 6.03
N THR A 33 -3.84 2.89 5.32
CA THR A 33 -2.89 1.77 5.43
C THR A 33 -1.70 2.25 6.25
N ILE A 34 -1.49 1.60 7.38
CA ILE A 34 -0.41 1.92 8.31
C ILE A 34 0.53 0.74 8.36
N THR A 35 1.81 1.05 8.32
CA THR A 35 2.90 0.09 8.40
C THR A 35 3.80 0.41 9.57
N SER A 36 4.49 -0.61 10.06
CA SER A 36 5.56 -0.43 11.04
C SER A 36 6.71 -1.40 10.74
N PRO A 37 7.97 -0.99 10.99
CA PRO A 37 9.10 -1.92 10.93
C PRO A 37 9.00 -3.04 11.98
N HIS A 38 8.24 -2.83 13.06
CA HIS A 38 7.98 -3.83 14.09
C HIS A 38 6.56 -4.36 14.00
N ARG A 39 6.33 -5.53 14.59
CA ARG A 39 5.01 -6.12 14.69
C ARG A 39 4.04 -5.20 15.43
N ILE A 40 2.86 -5.01 14.85
CA ILE A 40 1.76 -4.23 15.39
C ILE A 40 0.93 -5.14 16.29
N ASP A 41 1.28 -5.15 17.57
CA ASP A 41 0.52 -5.82 18.62
C ASP A 41 -0.19 -4.78 19.48
N GLY A 42 -1.52 -4.88 19.59
CA GLY A 42 -2.32 -3.97 20.39
C GLY A 42 -3.68 -3.64 19.80
N THR A 43 -4.41 -2.75 20.48
CA THR A 43 -5.68 -2.20 20.02
C THR A 43 -5.44 -0.87 19.30
N ILE A 44 -6.11 -0.67 18.17
CA ILE A 44 -6.06 0.58 17.44
C ILE A 44 -7.27 1.43 17.83
N ASP A 45 -7.00 2.67 18.22
CA ASP A 45 -8.02 3.70 18.42
C ASP A 45 -7.83 4.82 17.39
N CYS A 46 -8.94 5.38 16.92
CA CYS A 46 -8.94 6.43 15.91
C CYS A 46 -9.85 7.56 16.35
N GLU A 47 -9.31 8.76 16.38
CA GLU A 47 -10.07 9.98 16.69
C GLU A 47 -9.95 10.99 15.54
N LEU A 48 -11.01 11.78 15.33
CA LEU A 48 -10.98 12.89 14.39
C LEU A 48 -10.51 14.14 15.12
N VAL A 49 -9.49 14.81 14.59
CA VAL A 49 -8.96 16.06 15.11
C VAL A 49 -9.02 17.17 14.06
N TYR A 50 -9.02 18.42 14.49
CA TYR A 50 -8.86 19.56 13.58
C TYR A 50 -7.42 19.66 13.07
N ASP A 51 -7.23 19.98 11.79
CA ASP A 51 -5.91 20.31 11.22
C ASP A 51 -5.52 21.75 11.59
N MET A 52 -5.29 21.96 12.88
CA MET A 52 -4.78 23.21 13.46
C MET A 52 -3.59 22.89 14.37
N ASP A 53 -2.83 23.89 14.76
CA ASP A 53 -1.60 23.70 15.57
C ASP A 53 -1.87 22.94 16.89
N ASP A 54 -3.06 23.12 17.47
CA ASP A 54 -3.47 22.48 18.72
C ASP A 54 -3.96 21.02 18.54
N LEU A 55 -4.16 20.56 17.29
CA LEU A 55 -4.68 19.21 16.93
C LEU A 55 -5.84 18.73 17.81
N LYS A 56 -6.76 19.64 18.13
CA LYS A 56 -7.84 19.40 19.09
C LYS A 56 -8.83 18.35 18.56
N PRO A 57 -9.33 17.42 19.40
CA PRO A 57 -10.36 16.46 18.98
C PRO A 57 -11.67 17.17 18.61
N VAL A 58 -12.33 16.63 17.59
CA VAL A 58 -13.65 17.07 17.15
C VAL A 58 -14.69 16.57 18.15
N GLY A 59 -15.27 17.50 18.91
CA GLY A 59 -16.32 17.20 19.88
C GLY A 59 -17.62 16.73 19.20
N TYR A 60 -18.40 15.92 19.92
CA TYR A 60 -19.71 15.45 19.48
C TYR A 60 -20.67 15.30 20.65
N VAL A 61 -21.97 15.37 20.36
CA VAL A 61 -23.03 15.29 21.37
C VAL A 61 -23.69 13.92 21.37
N SER A 62 -24.05 13.40 20.19
CA SER A 62 -24.84 12.16 20.07
C SER A 62 -24.12 11.01 19.37
N GLN A 63 -23.28 11.30 18.37
CA GLN A 63 -22.60 10.29 17.55
C GLN A 63 -21.15 10.68 17.36
N ASN A 64 -20.25 9.70 17.51
CA ASN A 64 -18.82 9.90 17.25
C ASN A 64 -18.62 10.36 15.78
N PRO A 65 -17.86 11.44 15.52
CA PRO A 65 -17.66 11.98 14.18
C PRO A 65 -16.91 11.02 13.26
N LEU A 66 -16.22 10.02 13.82
CA LEU A 66 -15.49 9.00 13.09
C LEU A 66 -15.92 7.62 13.57
N SER A 67 -16.32 6.78 12.62
CA SER A 67 -16.47 5.34 12.81
C SER A 67 -15.35 4.63 12.06
N PHE A 68 -14.81 3.56 12.64
CA PHE A 68 -13.72 2.84 12.01
C PHE A 68 -13.81 1.33 12.24
N LYS A 69 -13.20 0.57 11.32
CA LYS A 69 -13.00 -0.87 11.41
C LYS A 69 -11.56 -1.20 11.05
N VAL A 70 -10.91 -1.98 11.90
CA VAL A 70 -9.50 -2.37 11.72
C VAL A 70 -9.45 -3.75 11.08
N GLN A 71 -8.60 -3.89 10.07
CA GLN A 71 -8.31 -5.14 9.38
C GLN A 71 -6.80 -5.33 9.36
N GLN A 72 -6.32 -6.34 10.09
CA GLN A 72 -4.91 -6.69 10.06
C GLN A 72 -4.61 -7.48 8.78
N ILE A 73 -3.73 -6.96 7.93
CA ILE A 73 -3.33 -7.62 6.68
C ILE A 73 -2.15 -8.56 6.95
N THR A 74 -1.16 -8.05 7.69
CA THR A 74 0.04 -8.77 8.10
C THR A 74 0.37 -8.41 9.55
N SER A 75 1.41 -9.03 10.12
CA SER A 75 1.95 -8.67 11.43
C SER A 75 2.41 -7.21 11.51
N ASN A 76 2.77 -6.60 10.38
CA ASN A 76 3.42 -5.28 10.32
C ASN A 76 2.57 -4.24 9.59
N THR A 77 1.44 -4.64 8.99
CA THR A 77 0.58 -3.78 8.17
C THR A 77 -0.88 -3.94 8.58
N ILE A 78 -1.52 -2.81 8.83
CA ILE A 78 -2.95 -2.73 9.16
C ILE A 78 -3.67 -1.81 8.17
N ASN A 79 -4.89 -2.19 7.81
CA ASN A 79 -5.84 -1.34 7.11
C ASN A 79 -6.91 -0.88 8.08
N ILE A 80 -7.17 0.42 8.08
CA ILE A 80 -8.22 1.03 8.90
C ILE A 80 -9.24 1.62 7.95
N GLU A 81 -10.41 0.98 7.87
CA GLU A 81 -11.57 1.48 7.15
C GLU A 81 -12.26 2.52 8.01
N CYS A 82 -12.14 3.79 7.62
CA CYS A 82 -12.71 4.93 8.29
C CYS A 82 -13.97 5.41 7.56
N LYS A 83 -14.96 5.89 8.32
CA LYS A 83 -16.17 6.50 7.80
C LYS A 83 -16.55 7.71 8.66
N LEU A 84 -16.55 8.88 8.04
CA LEU A 84 -16.95 10.14 8.68
C LEU A 84 -18.47 10.20 8.81
N ALA A 85 -18.94 10.58 10.00
CA ALA A 85 -20.34 10.86 10.24
C ALA A 85 -20.78 12.16 9.53
N VAL A 86 -22.09 12.45 9.58
CA VAL A 86 -22.56 13.77 9.14
C VAL A 86 -22.12 14.80 10.18
N LEU A 87 -21.09 15.58 9.85
CA LEU A 87 -20.64 16.68 10.67
C LEU A 87 -21.64 17.85 10.60
N SER A 88 -21.80 18.57 11.72
CA SER A 88 -22.59 19.80 11.81
C SER A 88 -22.08 20.88 10.84
N SER A 89 -22.93 21.87 10.53
CA SER A 89 -22.55 23.01 9.68
C SER A 89 -21.40 23.85 10.24
N GLN A 90 -21.15 23.78 11.55
CA GLN A 90 -20.01 24.45 12.20
C GLN A 90 -18.66 23.87 11.78
N HIS A 91 -18.67 22.66 11.19
CA HIS A 91 -17.49 21.95 10.69
C HIS A 91 -17.35 22.07 9.17
N GLU A 92 -18.20 22.86 8.51
CA GLU A 92 -18.05 23.18 7.09
C GLU A 92 -16.79 24.04 6.89
N ASP A 93 -16.10 23.82 5.78
CA ASP A 93 -14.85 24.49 5.38
C ASP A 93 -13.63 24.30 6.30
N LEU A 94 -13.74 23.48 7.36
CA LEU A 94 -12.60 23.09 8.19
C LEU A 94 -11.87 21.86 7.62
N LEU A 95 -10.58 21.78 7.92
CA LEU A 95 -9.74 20.63 7.61
C LEU A 95 -9.57 19.76 8.87
N PHE A 96 -9.50 18.46 8.66
CA PHE A 96 -9.41 17.46 9.70
C PHE A 96 -8.22 16.53 9.49
N ARG A 97 -7.83 15.82 10.53
CA ARG A 97 -6.96 14.64 10.40
C ARG A 97 -7.55 13.51 11.24
N VAL A 98 -7.29 12.29 10.81
CA VAL A 98 -7.49 11.12 11.66
C VAL A 98 -6.22 10.90 12.45
N HIS A 99 -6.33 10.95 13.77
CA HIS A 99 -5.26 10.56 14.68
C HIS A 99 -5.45 9.10 15.04
N VAL A 100 -4.49 8.28 14.63
CA VAL A 100 -4.48 6.85 14.90
C VAL A 100 -3.51 6.58 16.04
N LYS A 101 -4.01 5.97 17.11
CA LYS A 101 -3.24 5.57 18.29
C LYS A 101 -3.19 4.04 18.35
N LEU A 102 -2.00 3.50 18.57
CA LEU A 102 -1.78 2.11 18.91
C LEU A 102 -1.63 2.01 20.43
N LEU A 103 -2.53 1.24 21.05
CA LEU A 103 -2.58 1.01 22.48
C LEU A 103 -2.17 -0.42 22.81
N LEU A 104 -1.35 -0.57 23.84
CA LEU A 104 -1.06 -1.85 24.48
C LEU A 104 -1.62 -1.79 25.89
N GLY A 105 -2.79 -2.41 26.10
CA GLY A 105 -3.62 -2.12 27.28
C GLY A 105 -4.08 -0.66 27.25
N ASP A 106 -3.83 0.07 28.33
CA ASP A 106 -4.22 1.50 28.45
C ASP A 106 -3.10 2.47 28.02
N SER A 107 -1.94 1.97 27.60
CA SER A 107 -0.79 2.80 27.24
C SER A 107 -0.67 2.99 25.72
N VAL A 108 -0.55 4.24 25.28
CA VAL A 108 -0.29 4.56 23.86
C VAL A 108 1.18 4.30 23.55
N ILE A 109 1.45 3.29 22.72
CA ILE A 109 2.81 2.87 22.33
C ILE A 109 3.24 3.46 20.98
N GLY A 110 2.30 3.96 20.17
CA GLY A 110 2.57 4.62 18.91
C GLY A 110 1.38 5.47 18.47
N SER A 111 1.67 6.54 17.71
CA SER A 111 0.63 7.43 17.19
C SER A 111 1.04 8.00 15.84
N ILE A 112 0.08 8.17 14.93
CA ILE A 112 0.28 8.80 13.65
C ILE A 112 -0.95 9.59 13.21
N TYR A 113 -0.73 10.67 12.47
CA TYR A 113 -1.78 11.46 11.87
C TYR A 113 -1.91 11.19 10.38
N SER A 114 -3.14 11.21 9.88
CA SER A 114 -3.42 11.19 8.45
C SER A 114 -2.95 12.49 7.76
N HIS A 115 -2.96 12.47 6.43
CA HIS A 115 -2.94 13.70 5.65
C HIS A 115 -4.20 14.52 5.94
N PRO A 116 -4.17 15.86 5.73
CA PRO A 116 -5.35 16.71 5.89
C PRO A 116 -6.55 16.21 5.07
N ILE A 117 -7.72 16.26 5.67
CA ILE A 117 -8.98 15.78 5.12
C ILE A 117 -9.96 16.94 5.01
N LYS A 118 -10.54 17.09 3.82
CA LYS A 118 -11.70 17.94 3.57
C LYS A 118 -12.95 17.07 3.41
N SER A 119 -13.98 17.35 4.20
CA SER A 119 -15.20 16.56 4.22
C SER A 119 -16.26 17.11 3.26
N THR A 120 -16.81 16.28 2.36
CA THR A 120 -17.85 16.70 1.41
C THR A 120 -19.08 15.79 1.47
N SER A 121 -20.27 16.32 1.18
CA SER A 121 -21.50 15.51 1.26
C SER A 121 -21.75 14.62 0.04
N LYS A 122 -21.05 14.87 -1.08
CA LYS A 122 -21.20 14.14 -2.35
C LYS A 122 -19.83 14.01 -3.01
N ALA A 123 -19.61 12.89 -3.69
CA ALA A 123 -18.49 12.75 -4.61
C ALA A 123 -18.72 13.71 -5.79
N ASP A 124 -17.79 14.64 -6.03
CA ASP A 124 -17.84 15.49 -7.21
C ASP A 124 -17.55 14.64 -8.45
N SER A 125 -18.61 14.14 -9.12
CA SER A 125 -18.46 13.28 -10.31
C SER A 125 -18.10 14.05 -11.58
N HIS A 126 -17.87 15.37 -11.50
CA HIS A 126 -17.65 16.20 -12.68
C HIS A 126 -16.62 17.32 -12.44
N ARG A 127 -15.32 17.05 -12.64
CA ARG A 127 -14.43 18.01 -13.29
C ARG A 127 -13.12 17.41 -13.77
N LYS A 128 -12.92 17.47 -15.09
CA LYS A 128 -11.59 17.62 -15.69
C LYS A 128 -10.88 18.75 -14.97
N THR A 129 -9.62 18.52 -14.61
CA THR A 129 -8.67 19.44 -13.98
C THR A 129 -8.81 20.85 -14.58
N LYS A 130 -9.53 21.73 -13.88
CA LYS A 130 -9.52 23.16 -14.20
C LYS A 130 -8.53 23.80 -13.25
N LEU A 131 -7.36 24.13 -13.79
CA LEU A 131 -6.46 25.12 -13.21
C LEU A 131 -7.28 26.40 -12.99
N ASN A 132 -7.60 26.70 -11.73
CA ASN A 132 -8.27 27.95 -11.38
C ASN A 132 -7.24 29.08 -11.46
N LYS A 133 -7.24 29.81 -12.57
CA LYS A 133 -6.80 31.22 -12.57
C LYS A 133 -7.85 32.02 -11.80
N SER A 134 -7.41 32.64 -10.71
CA SER A 134 -8.18 33.57 -9.90
C SER A 134 -8.74 34.72 -10.76
N CYS A 135 -10.04 34.98 -10.61
CA CYS A 135 -10.71 36.17 -11.11
C CYS A 135 -11.42 36.82 -9.92
N SER A 136 -11.08 38.08 -9.63
CA SER A 136 -11.87 38.97 -8.80
C SER A 136 -12.16 40.24 -9.61
N GLU A 137 -13.44 40.38 -9.99
CA GLU A 137 -14.33 41.56 -10.00
C GLU A 137 -13.78 42.91 -10.54
N THR A 138 -14.44 43.65 -11.44
CA THR A 138 -15.79 44.22 -11.33
C THR A 138 -16.27 44.77 -12.69
N LYS A 139 -17.58 44.67 -12.96
CA LYS A 139 -18.35 45.33 -14.07
C LYS A 139 -18.63 46.82 -13.72
N PRO A 140 -19.03 47.76 -14.64
CA PRO A 140 -20.21 47.58 -15.53
C PRO A 140 -20.34 48.36 -16.88
N LYS A 141 -21.23 47.82 -17.76
CA LYS A 141 -22.14 48.47 -18.77
C LYS A 141 -21.49 49.33 -19.89
N LYS A 142 -21.96 49.45 -21.15
CA LYS A 142 -23.12 49.01 -21.98
C LYS A 142 -22.83 49.44 -23.46
N LEU A 143 -23.46 48.76 -24.44
CA LEU A 143 -23.74 49.17 -25.85
C LEU A 143 -22.49 49.32 -26.77
N SER A 144 -22.44 48.94 -28.05
CA SER A 144 -23.44 48.73 -29.10
C SER A 144 -22.86 47.87 -30.25
N LYS A 145 -23.76 47.33 -31.08
CA LYS A 145 -23.54 46.64 -32.37
C LYS A 145 -22.47 47.30 -33.25
N VAL A 146 -21.72 46.49 -34.02
CA VAL A 146 -21.70 46.47 -35.51
C VAL A 146 -20.49 45.66 -36.05
N LYS A 147 -20.83 44.76 -36.99
CA LYS A 147 -20.08 44.14 -38.11
C LYS A 147 -18.85 43.23 -37.88
N LYS A 148 -19.03 42.03 -38.45
CA LYS A 148 -18.04 41.12 -39.05
C LYS A 148 -16.82 41.86 -39.60
N GLU A 149 -15.65 41.45 -39.14
CA GLU A 149 -14.47 41.30 -39.97
C GLU A 149 -13.61 40.14 -39.44
N SER A 150 -13.38 39.20 -40.33
CA SER A 150 -12.51 38.03 -40.18
C SER A 150 -11.06 38.46 -40.03
N LYS A 151 -10.43 38.15 -38.89
CA LYS A 151 -8.98 38.03 -38.79
C LYS A 151 -8.59 36.75 -38.06
N LYS A 152 -7.98 35.86 -38.84
CA LYS A 152 -7.19 34.71 -38.40
C LYS A 152 -5.96 35.18 -37.60
N PHE A 153 -5.38 34.23 -36.88
CA PHE A 153 -4.03 34.21 -36.29
C PHE A 153 -3.80 34.90 -34.95
N ALA A 154 -3.78 34.06 -33.91
CA ALA A 154 -2.65 33.97 -32.98
C ALA A 154 -2.49 32.50 -32.56
N SER A 155 -1.99 31.68 -33.49
CA SER A 155 -1.42 30.38 -33.16
C SER A 155 -0.14 30.64 -32.37
N THR A 156 -0.15 30.26 -31.09
CA THR A 156 1.05 30.22 -30.27
C THR A 156 2.09 29.36 -30.98
N LEU A 157 3.19 29.97 -31.40
CA LEU A 157 4.38 29.32 -31.94
C LEU A 157 4.95 28.41 -30.85
N ILE A 158 4.57 27.14 -30.88
CA ILE A 158 5.29 26.06 -30.19
C ILE A 158 6.35 25.60 -31.18
N LEU A 159 7.63 25.67 -30.77
CA LEU A 159 8.77 25.28 -31.60
C LEU A 159 8.63 23.80 -32.01
N PRO A 160 8.97 23.41 -33.25
CA PRO A 160 8.90 22.02 -33.72
C PRO A 160 9.69 21.02 -32.87
N GLN A 161 10.65 21.50 -32.09
CA GLN A 161 11.56 20.73 -31.25
C GLN A 161 10.96 20.30 -29.91
N GLU A 162 9.96 21.00 -29.37
CA GLU A 162 9.27 20.58 -28.14
C GLU A 162 8.33 19.40 -28.40
N ARG A 163 7.65 19.38 -29.55
CA ARG A 163 6.78 18.25 -29.94
C ARG A 163 7.55 16.96 -30.21
N SER A 164 8.80 17.03 -30.67
CA SER A 164 9.60 15.82 -30.88
C SER A 164 10.01 15.17 -29.55
N LEU A 165 10.38 15.99 -28.55
CA LEU A 165 10.72 15.49 -27.22
C LEU A 165 9.51 14.90 -26.50
N GLU A 166 8.34 15.55 -26.60
CA GLU A 166 7.09 14.99 -26.05
C GLU A 166 6.75 13.62 -26.66
N ILE A 167 6.89 13.47 -27.98
CA ILE A 167 6.64 12.19 -28.66
C ILE A 167 7.64 11.12 -28.22
N GLU A 168 8.91 11.49 -28.04
CA GLU A 168 9.97 10.57 -27.60
C GLU A 168 9.77 10.13 -26.15
N ILE A 169 9.35 11.05 -25.26
CA ILE A 169 8.98 10.74 -23.87
C ILE A 169 7.77 9.81 -23.83
N ILE A 170 6.73 10.08 -24.64
CA ILE A 170 5.55 9.21 -24.72
C ILE A 170 5.93 7.81 -25.20
N LYS A 171 6.85 7.72 -26.18
CA LYS A 171 7.35 6.44 -26.69
C LYS A 171 8.13 5.68 -25.62
N ALA A 172 9.06 6.34 -24.93
CA ALA A 172 9.84 5.74 -23.85
C ALA A 172 8.94 5.24 -22.70
N ASN A 173 7.92 6.01 -22.33
CA ASN A 173 6.96 5.61 -21.31
C ASN A 173 6.12 4.40 -21.75
N ARG A 174 5.69 4.35 -23.02
CA ARG A 174 4.99 3.19 -23.57
C ARG A 174 5.86 1.93 -23.50
N ASP A 175 7.14 2.04 -23.88
CA ASP A 175 8.07 0.90 -23.86
C ASP A 175 8.35 0.40 -22.44
N LEU A 176 8.45 1.32 -21.46
CA LEU A 176 8.59 0.96 -20.04
C LEU A 176 7.36 0.25 -19.48
N ILE A 177 6.16 0.76 -19.79
CA ILE A 177 4.90 0.12 -19.37
C ILE A 177 4.80 -1.29 -19.98
N GLN A 178 5.20 -1.46 -21.24
CA GLN A 178 5.22 -2.76 -21.89
C GLN A 178 6.17 -3.74 -21.18
N LYS A 179 7.40 -3.31 -20.89
CA LYS A 179 8.38 -4.14 -20.15
C LYS A 179 7.90 -4.53 -18.75
N LEU A 180 7.22 -3.62 -18.05
CA LEU A 180 6.63 -3.89 -16.74
C LEU A 180 5.53 -4.94 -16.84
N ASN A 181 4.63 -4.83 -17.82
CA ASN A 181 3.58 -5.82 -18.06
C ASN A 181 4.16 -7.18 -18.43
N ASP A 182 5.20 -7.24 -19.26
CA ASP A 182 5.84 -8.49 -19.65
C ASP A 182 6.51 -9.18 -18.45
N ASN A 183 7.17 -8.41 -17.58
CA ASN A 183 7.74 -8.95 -16.32
C ASN A 183 6.67 -9.44 -15.35
N LEU A 184 5.59 -8.68 -15.18
CA LEU A 184 4.47 -9.06 -14.32
C LEU A 184 3.82 -10.36 -14.83
N ASN A 185 3.62 -10.49 -16.14
CA ASN A 185 3.05 -11.69 -16.74
C ASN A 185 3.96 -12.91 -16.56
N ARG A 186 5.28 -12.76 -16.72
CA ARG A 186 6.25 -13.84 -16.44
C ARG A 186 6.25 -14.27 -14.99
N GLN A 187 6.13 -13.33 -14.04
CA GLN A 187 6.01 -13.67 -12.62
C GLN A 187 4.67 -14.35 -12.29
N ASN A 188 3.57 -13.89 -12.90
CA ASN A 188 2.26 -14.53 -12.78
C ASN A 188 2.27 -15.94 -13.37
N GLU A 189 2.97 -16.20 -14.47
CA GLU A 189 3.09 -17.55 -15.04
C GLU A 189 3.87 -18.50 -14.13
N LYS A 190 4.92 -18.01 -13.46
CA LYS A 190 5.65 -18.79 -12.45
C LYS A 190 4.80 -19.16 -11.24
N THR A 191 3.81 -18.35 -10.88
CA THR A 191 2.96 -18.57 -9.69
C THR A 191 1.62 -19.23 -9.99
N LYS A 192 1.17 -19.27 -11.26
CA LYS A 192 -0.10 -19.89 -11.67
C LYS A 192 -0.17 -21.40 -11.49
N THR A 193 0.96 -22.09 -11.42
CA THR A 193 0.99 -23.55 -11.21
C THR A 193 1.34 -23.87 -9.76
N LEU A 194 0.78 -24.96 -9.23
CA LEU A 194 1.09 -25.45 -7.88
C LEU A 194 2.60 -25.71 -7.74
N ASN A 195 3.21 -26.38 -8.72
CA ASN A 195 4.65 -26.64 -8.73
C ASN A 195 5.48 -25.35 -8.80
N GLY A 196 5.00 -24.35 -9.53
CA GLY A 196 5.65 -23.04 -9.61
C GLY A 196 5.56 -22.26 -8.29
N SER A 197 4.39 -22.31 -7.62
CA SER A 197 4.21 -21.75 -6.28
C SER A 197 5.08 -22.45 -5.24
N ILE A 198 5.19 -23.78 -5.28
CA ILE A 198 6.06 -24.57 -4.40
C ILE A 198 7.54 -24.23 -4.67
N SER A 199 7.95 -24.16 -5.94
CA SER A 199 9.33 -23.81 -6.31
C SER A 199 9.71 -22.40 -5.85
N GLU A 200 8.81 -21.44 -6.03
CA GLU A 200 9.01 -20.06 -5.57
C GLU A 200 9.07 -19.98 -4.04
N LEU A 201 8.24 -20.75 -3.34
CA LEU A 201 8.28 -20.86 -1.88
C LEU A 201 9.60 -21.45 -1.40
N ILE A 202 10.05 -22.56 -1.99
CA ILE A 202 11.34 -23.20 -1.67
C ILE A 202 12.49 -22.23 -1.95
N TRP A 203 12.45 -21.54 -3.10
CA TRP A 203 13.47 -20.54 -3.44
C TRP A 203 13.51 -19.42 -2.41
N LYS A 204 12.36 -18.85 -2.03
CA LYS A 204 12.28 -17.82 -0.98
C LYS A 204 12.81 -18.34 0.34
N LEU A 205 12.38 -19.53 0.76
CA LEU A 205 12.87 -20.16 1.98
C LEU A 205 14.39 -20.34 1.94
N SER A 206 14.97 -20.76 0.81
CA SER A 206 16.43 -20.93 0.69
C SER A 206 17.26 -19.64 0.80
N GLN A 207 16.64 -18.45 0.72
CA GLN A 207 17.34 -17.17 0.89
C GLN A 207 17.48 -16.72 2.33
N TYR A 208 16.76 -17.34 3.27
CA TYR A 208 16.80 -16.94 4.67
C TYR A 208 17.89 -17.69 5.43
N ASP A 209 18.53 -17.01 6.38
CA ASP A 209 19.43 -17.67 7.32
C ASP A 209 18.63 -18.46 8.38
N TYR A 210 19.31 -19.35 9.12
CA TYR A 210 18.67 -20.19 10.13
C TYR A 210 17.91 -19.37 11.20
N ASN A 211 18.44 -18.22 11.60
CA ASN A 211 17.82 -17.39 12.63
C ASN A 211 16.56 -16.69 12.11
N GLN A 212 16.58 -16.24 10.86
CA GLN A 212 15.42 -15.67 10.16
C GLN A 212 14.32 -16.72 9.96
N HIS A 213 14.70 -17.96 9.64
CA HIS A 213 13.75 -19.07 9.60
C HIS A 213 13.07 -19.31 10.94
N VAL A 214 13.85 -19.42 12.02
CA VAL A 214 13.32 -19.62 13.37
C VAL A 214 12.41 -18.47 13.76
N GLN A 215 12.80 -17.22 13.47
CA GLN A 215 11.99 -16.05 13.76
C GLN A 215 10.65 -16.08 13.01
N MET A 216 10.65 -16.36 11.70
CA MET A 216 9.42 -16.47 10.91
C MET A 216 8.50 -17.58 11.43
N ILE A 217 9.06 -18.72 11.80
CA ILE A 217 8.29 -19.84 12.37
C ILE A 217 7.67 -19.40 13.69
N CYS A 218 8.45 -18.79 14.59
CA CYS A 218 7.93 -18.28 15.87
C CYS A 218 6.83 -17.23 15.67
N GLU A 219 7.01 -16.30 14.74
CA GLU A 219 5.99 -15.29 14.40
C GLU A 219 4.69 -15.95 13.91
N VAL A 220 4.79 -16.93 13.02
CA VAL A 220 3.62 -17.67 12.54
C VAL A 220 2.96 -18.47 13.66
N LEU A 221 3.73 -19.14 14.53
CA LEU A 221 3.20 -19.91 15.66
C LEU A 221 2.40 -19.03 16.64
N THR A 222 2.77 -17.77 16.81
CA THR A 222 2.01 -16.85 17.68
C THR A 222 0.63 -16.45 17.13
N LEU A 223 0.34 -16.73 15.86
CA LEU A 223 -0.96 -16.43 15.25
C LEU A 223 -1.99 -17.54 15.48
N PHE A 224 -1.56 -18.71 15.95
CA PHE A 224 -2.44 -19.84 16.21
C PHE A 224 -3.09 -19.73 17.59
N THR A 225 -4.35 -20.17 17.67
CA THR A 225 -5.01 -20.39 18.96
C THR A 225 -4.39 -21.60 19.68
N PRO A 226 -4.54 -21.72 21.01
CA PRO A 226 -4.04 -22.88 21.76
C PRO A 226 -4.52 -24.21 21.19
N GLU A 227 -5.80 -24.29 20.81
CA GLU A 227 -6.40 -25.48 20.20
C GLU A 227 -5.76 -25.84 18.84
N GLN A 228 -5.45 -24.84 18.01
CA GLN A 228 -4.79 -25.09 16.73
C GLN A 228 -3.32 -25.50 16.92
N LEU A 229 -2.66 -25.00 17.97
CA LEU A 229 -1.29 -25.36 18.31
C LEU A 229 -1.22 -26.83 18.78
N GLU A 230 -2.20 -27.30 19.55
CA GLU A 230 -2.32 -28.71 19.96
C GLU A 230 -2.47 -29.64 18.74
N VAL A 231 -3.34 -29.28 17.78
CA VAL A 231 -3.50 -30.02 16.52
C VAL A 231 -2.20 -30.03 15.71
N LEU A 232 -1.51 -28.90 15.62
CA LEU A 232 -0.23 -28.81 14.92
C LEU A 232 0.84 -29.69 15.59
N GLN A 233 0.84 -29.77 16.92
CA GLN A 233 1.74 -30.60 17.70
C GLN A 233 1.45 -32.10 17.51
N GLU A 234 0.17 -32.48 17.44
CA GLU A 234 -0.24 -33.85 17.09
C GLU A 234 0.24 -34.23 15.69
N ILE A 235 0.03 -33.35 14.70
CA ILE A 235 0.52 -33.54 13.33
C ILE A 235 2.05 -33.68 13.32
N ALA A 236 2.77 -32.81 14.02
CA ALA A 236 4.24 -32.88 14.11
C ALA A 236 4.70 -34.20 14.73
N SER A 237 4.03 -34.70 15.76
CA SER A 237 4.30 -35.99 16.37
C SER A 237 4.11 -37.15 15.39
N ILE A 238 3.06 -37.10 14.56
CA ILE A 238 2.83 -38.11 13.51
C ILE A 238 3.99 -38.07 12.51
N PHE A 239 4.41 -36.90 12.04
CA PHE A 239 5.54 -36.78 11.10
C PHE A 239 6.87 -37.24 11.71
N GLN A 240 7.15 -36.94 12.98
CA GLN A 240 8.35 -37.45 13.67
C GLN A 240 8.34 -38.97 13.79
N SER A 241 7.17 -39.57 14.00
CA SER A 241 7.03 -41.02 14.06
C SER A 241 7.13 -41.70 12.69
N ALA A 242 6.68 -41.03 11.62
CA ALA A 242 6.67 -41.54 10.25
C ALA A 242 8.01 -41.34 9.52
N CYS A 243 8.74 -40.28 9.87
CA CYS A 243 10.09 -40.00 9.41
C CYS A 243 11.03 -40.07 10.62
N PRO A 244 11.44 -41.29 11.05
CA PRO A 244 12.50 -41.39 12.05
C PRO A 244 13.74 -40.75 11.44
N ILE A 245 14.05 -39.53 11.88
CA ILE A 245 15.34 -38.92 11.64
C ILE A 245 16.32 -39.87 12.32
N GLN A 246 16.93 -40.77 11.55
CA GLN A 246 18.13 -41.43 11.98
C GLN A 246 19.09 -40.28 12.26
N ASN A 247 19.41 -40.07 13.54
CA ASN A 247 20.52 -39.25 13.98
C ASN A 247 21.80 -39.89 13.42
N THR A 248 22.01 -39.77 12.11
CA THR A 248 23.31 -39.96 11.51
C THR A 248 24.12 -38.78 12.01
N GLN A 249 25.12 -39.09 12.83
CA GLN A 249 26.11 -38.13 13.31
C GLN A 249 26.42 -37.10 12.24
N GLU A 250 26.41 -35.83 12.65
CA GLU A 250 26.81 -34.66 11.88
C GLU A 250 28.12 -34.94 11.12
N GLN A 251 28.02 -35.35 9.87
CA GLN A 251 29.01 -34.99 8.87
C GLN A 251 28.59 -33.58 8.42
N PRO A 252 29.44 -32.55 8.57
CA PRO A 252 29.11 -31.21 8.13
C PRO A 252 28.72 -31.28 6.65
N TYR A 253 27.54 -30.75 6.33
CA TYR A 253 27.03 -30.62 4.98
C TYR A 253 28.08 -29.93 4.10
N VAL A 254 28.77 -30.70 3.27
CA VAL A 254 29.63 -30.17 2.22
C VAL A 254 28.69 -29.76 1.08
N PRO A 255 28.61 -28.46 0.73
CA PRO A 255 27.78 -28.02 -0.39
C PRO A 255 28.20 -28.79 -1.64
N TYR A 256 27.24 -29.14 -2.49
CA TYR A 256 27.45 -29.70 -3.84
C TYR A 256 28.44 -28.86 -4.66
N GLN A 257 29.72 -29.11 -4.47
CA GLN A 257 30.82 -28.73 -5.35
C GLN A 257 31.59 -30.02 -5.54
N GLU A 258 31.77 -30.43 -6.80
CA GLU A 258 32.41 -31.68 -7.25
C GLU A 258 31.50 -32.91 -7.42
N MET A 259 30.42 -32.77 -8.19
CA MET A 259 29.89 -33.91 -8.98
C MET A 259 30.26 -33.83 -10.47
N ASN A 260 31.27 -33.01 -10.82
CA ASN A 260 31.77 -32.86 -12.20
C ASN A 260 33.17 -33.48 -12.43
N ALA A 261 33.75 -34.21 -11.47
CA ALA A 261 35.12 -34.73 -11.60
C ALA A 261 35.24 -36.23 -11.91
N TYR A 262 34.15 -36.99 -11.98
CA TYR A 262 34.19 -38.42 -12.32
C TYR A 262 33.21 -38.77 -13.44
N TRP A 263 33.40 -38.15 -14.60
CA TRP A 263 33.03 -38.76 -15.88
C TRP A 263 34.33 -39.20 -16.55
N ASN A 264 34.73 -40.45 -16.27
CA ASN A 264 35.84 -41.10 -16.95
C ASN A 264 35.31 -41.68 -18.28
N PRO A 265 35.75 -41.23 -19.47
CA PRO A 265 35.19 -41.71 -20.74
C PRO A 265 35.73 -43.09 -21.16
N ASN A 266 36.59 -43.74 -20.38
CA ASN A 266 37.31 -44.95 -20.81
C ASN A 266 36.79 -46.23 -20.15
N PHE A 267 35.49 -46.51 -20.29
CA PHE A 267 34.92 -47.81 -19.91
C PHE A 267 34.03 -48.40 -21.01
N GLU A 268 34.51 -48.36 -22.26
CA GLU A 268 34.02 -49.21 -23.36
C GLU A 268 35.19 -49.96 -23.98
N GLU A 269 35.85 -50.83 -23.21
CA GLU A 269 36.74 -51.83 -23.81
C GLU A 269 37.02 -53.01 -22.87
N SER A 270 35.98 -53.58 -22.23
CA SER A 270 36.14 -54.85 -21.50
C SER A 270 34.83 -55.58 -21.29
N PHE A 271 34.05 -55.87 -22.32
CA PHE A 271 33.28 -57.12 -22.36
C PHE A 271 33.11 -57.55 -23.81
N MET A 272 33.55 -58.78 -24.05
CA MET A 272 33.29 -59.60 -25.24
C MET A 272 31.81 -59.68 -25.58
#